data_AF-A0A6P2AIG8-F1
#
_entry.id   AF-A0A6P2AIG8-F1
#
_cell.length_a   1.000
_cell.length_b   1.000
_cell.length_c   1.000
_cell.angle_alpha   90.00
_cell.angle_beta   90.00
_cell.angle_gamma   90.00
#
_symmetry.space_group_name_H-M   'P 1'
#
loop_
_entity.id
_entity.type
_entity.pdbx_description
1 polymer ?
#
loop_
_entity_poly.entity_id
_entity_poly.type
_entity_poly.pdbx_seq_one_letter_code
_entity_poly.pdbx_strand_id
1 'polypeptide(L)' 'MKEQGLGKKRDKNYILAVDDAPDNLFLVQLALEQEGHDVRVVDNGPTALAQIEEAPP' A
#
# COMPACT_ATOMS: atom_id res chain seq x y z
N MET A 1 12.93 22.63 29.08
CA MET A 1 11.78 21.75 28.79
C MET A 1 12.23 20.79 27.71
N LYS A 2 12.32 19.48 28.00
CA LYS A 2 12.73 18.46 27.03
C LYS A 2 11.46 17.69 26.64
N GLU A 3 10.92 17.95 25.45
CA GLU A 3 9.88 17.10 24.89
C GLU A 3 10.52 15.79 24.45
N GLN A 4 10.08 14.73 25.10
CA GLN A 4 10.45 13.34 24.84
C GLN A 4 9.53 12.79 23.76
N GLY A 5 10.08 11.93 22.90
CA GLY A 5 9.29 11.01 22.07
C GLY A 5 9.50 11.19 20.57
N LEU A 6 10.68 10.83 20.05
CA LEU A 6 10.83 10.57 18.62
C LEU A 6 9.98 9.34 18.30
N GLY A 7 8.74 9.57 17.82
CA GLY A 7 7.83 8.52 17.41
C GLY A 7 8.56 7.56 16.46
N LYS A 8 8.48 6.26 16.77
CA LYS A 8 9.06 5.19 15.97
C LYS A 8 8.67 5.45 14.50
N LYS A 9 9.65 5.69 13.61
CA LYS A 9 9.39 5.72 12.16
C LYS A 9 8.65 4.42 11.85
N ARG A 10 7.38 4.51 11.45
CA ARG A 10 6.68 3.34 10.93
C ARG A 10 7.32 3.06 9.58
N ASP A 11 7.91 1.89 9.42
CA ASP A 11 8.40 1.48 8.12
C ASP A 11 7.20 1.46 7.17
N LYS A 12 7.35 2.13 6.03
CA LYS A 12 6.31 2.24 5.01
C LYS A 12 6.15 0.86 4.36
N ASN A 13 5.15 0.09 4.80
CA ASN A 13 4.87 -1.22 4.18
C ASN A 13 4.46 -1.03 2.72
N TYR A 14 5.00 -1.87 1.84
CA TYR A 14 4.54 -2.00 0.47
C TYR A 14 3.33 -2.95 0.44
N ILE A 15 2.27 -2.55 -0.26
CA ILE A 15 1.01 -3.30 -0.38
C ILE A 15 0.62 -3.33 -1.86
N LEU A 16 0.31 -4.53 -2.36
CA LEU A 16 -0.30 -4.72 -3.67
C LEU A 16 -1.79 -5.05 -3.50
N ALA A 17 -2.66 -4.13 -3.90
CA ALA A 17 -4.11 -4.33 -3.90
C ALA A 17 -4.59 -4.79 -5.29
N VAL A 18 -5.42 -5.84 -5.31
CA VAL A 18 -5.91 -6.50 -6.54
C VAL A 18 -7.43 -6.65 -6.45
N ASP A 19 -8.16 -5.94 -7.31
CA ASP A 19 -9.63 -5.96 -7.38
C ASP A 19 -10.06 -5.44 -8.77
N ASP A 20 -11.04 -6.06 -9.41
CA ASP A 20 -11.52 -5.66 -10.75
C ASP A 20 -12.50 -4.49 -10.72
N ALA A 21 -12.98 -4.10 -9.53
CA ALA A 21 -13.79 -2.91 -9.34
C ALA A 21 -12.92 -1.67 -9.02
N PRO A 22 -12.93 -0.64 -9.89
CA PRO A 22 -12.08 0.54 -9.70
C PRO A 22 -12.42 1.34 -8.44
N ASP A 23 -13.68 1.35 -8.01
CA ASP A 23 -14.11 2.04 -6.79
C ASP A 23 -13.52 1.38 -5.54
N ASN A 24 -13.41 0.04 -5.51
CA ASN A 24 -12.80 -0.69 -4.41
C ASN A 24 -11.30 -0.36 -4.31
N LEU A 25 -10.60 -0.41 -5.45
CA LEU A 25 -9.18 -0.05 -5.51
C LEU A 25 -8.94 1.37 -5.01
N PHE A 26 -9.76 2.34 -5.44
CA PHE A 26 -9.63 3.72 -5.01
C PHE A 26 -9.83 3.89 -3.50
N LEU A 27 -10.87 3.28 -2.93
CA LEU A 27 -11.16 3.36 -1.49
C LEU A 27 -10.03 2.74 -0.65
N VAL A 28 -9.52 1.58 -1.06
CA VAL A 28 -8.43 0.88 -0.36
C VAL A 28 -7.12 1.65 -0.47
N GLN A 29 -6.77 2.15 -1.66
CA GLN A 29 -5.58 2.95 -1.87
C GLN A 29 -5.59 4.20 -0.98
N LEU A 30 -6.68 4.96 -0.99
CA LEU A 30 -6.81 6.18 -0.19
C LEU A 30 -6.63 5.90 1.30
N ALA A 31 -7.29 4.87 1.84
CA ALA A 31 -7.22 4.52 3.25
C ALA A 31 -5.78 4.15 3.68
N LEU A 32 -5.11 3.29 2.91
CA LEU A 32 -3.79 2.77 3.26
C LEU A 32 -2.67 3.81 3.03
N GLU A 33 -2.77 4.64 1.99
CA GLU A 33 -1.84 5.75 1.78
C GLU A 33 -1.95 6.81 2.88
N GLN A 34 -3.16 7.08 3.40
CA GLN A 34 -3.36 7.97 4.55
C GLN A 34 -2.72 7.43 5.85
N GLU A 35 -2.64 6.10 6.00
CA GLU A 35 -1.90 5.45 7.08
C GLU A 35 -0.37 5.44 6.87
N GLY A 36 0.08 5.91 5.69
CA GLY A 36 1.48 6.06 5.33
C GLY A 36 2.07 4.85 4.61
N HIS A 37 1.26 3.93 4.10
CA HIS A 37 1.71 2.76 3.33
C HIS A 37 2.03 3.11 1.86
N ASP A 38 2.83 2.27 1.21
CA ASP A 38 3.12 2.35 -0.23
C ASP A 38 2.19 1.38 -0.95
N VAL A 39 1.17 1.90 -1.62
CA VAL A 39 0.14 1.06 -2.21
C VAL A 39 0.29 1.08 -3.73
N ARG A 40 0.33 -0.10 -4.33
CA ARG A 40 0.16 -0.27 -5.77
C ARG A 40 -1.15 -1.00 -6.03
N VAL A 41 -1.89 -0.53 -7.01
CA VAL A 41 -3.18 -1.11 -7.42
C VAL A 41 -3.05 -1.74 -8.80
N VAL A 42 -3.68 -2.90 -8.98
CA VAL A 42 -3.83 -3.58 -10.27
C VAL A 42 -5.23 -4.18 -10.34
N ASP A 43 -5.79 -4.26 -11.55
CA ASP A 43 -7.20 -4.63 -11.78
C ASP A 43 -7.39 -6.11 -12.15
N ASN A 44 -6.30 -6.89 -12.24
CA ASN A 44 -6.37 -8.27 -12.65
C ASN A 44 -5.22 -9.13 -12.09
N GLY A 45 -5.49 -10.44 -12.00
CA GLY A 45 -4.56 -11.44 -11.47
C GLY A 45 -3.24 -11.56 -12.25
N PRO A 46 -3.25 -11.67 -13.60
CA PRO A 46 -2.01 -11.73 -14.38
C PRO A 46 -1.05 -10.56 -14.13
N THR A 47 -1.55 -9.32 -14.11
CA THR A 47 -0.73 -8.15 -13.78
C THR A 47 -0.24 -8.20 -12.33
N ALA A 48 -1.06 -8.69 -11.39
CA ALA A 48 -0.63 -8.88 -10.01
C ALA A 48 0.51 -9.89 -9.87
N LEU A 49 0.44 -11.02 -10.56
CA LEU A 49 1.50 -12.04 -10.54
C LEU A 49 2.81 -11.48 -11.09
N ALA A 50 2.77 -10.80 -12.25
CA ALA A 50 3.95 -10.15 -12.82
C ALA A 50 4.55 -9.11 -11.85
N GLN A 51 3.70 -8.35 -11.17
CA GLN A 51 4.13 -7.37 -10.18
C GLN A 51 4.81 -8.02 -8.96
N ILE A 52 4.29 -9.17 -8.49
CA ILE A 52 4.85 -9.94 -7.37
C ILE A 52 6.23 -10.52 -7.74
N GLU A 53 6.39 -10.99 -8.97
CA GLU A 53 7.67 -11.49 -9.48
C GLU A 53 8.75 -10.39 -9.53
N GLU A 54 8.38 -9.18 -9.95
CA GLU A 54 9.29 -8.03 -10.02
C GLU A 54 9.60 -7.42 -8.63
N ALA A 55 8.58 -7.30 -7.78
CA ALA A 55 8.67 -6.71 -6.45
C ALA A 55 7.65 -7.36 -5.50
N PRO A 56 8.08 -8.28 -4.63
CA PRO A 56 7.20 -8.92 -3.65
C PRO A 56 6.66 -7.91 -2.61
N PRO A 57 5.33 -7.86 -2.38
CA PRO A 57 4.71 -7.08 -1.32
C PRO A 57 4.87 -7.70 0.07
#